data_AF-A0A9D2WP47-F1
#
_entry.id   AF-A0A9D2WP47-F1
#
_cell.length_a   1.000
_cell.length_b   1.000
_cell.length_c   1.000
_cell.angle_alpha   90.00
_cell.angle_beta   90.00
_cell.angle_gamma   90.00
#
_symmetry.space_group_name_H-M   'P 1'
#
loop_
_entity.id
_entity.type
_entity.pdbx_description
1 polymer ?
#
loop_
_entity_poly.entity_id
_entity_poly.type
_entity_poly.pdbx_seq_one_letter_code
_entity_poly.pdbx_strand_id
1 'polypeptide(L)'
;MAIPRYNEMYRNFLECLKDGQPHKSKEVREAVAAAMSVTEEEQKRLLPSGKQAMYDNRFGWTRTYLKKAGLLESPSRGVFVITTEGSNLLAENPAVINDDLLMRYEKFSLI
;
A
#
# COMPACT_ATOMS: atom_id res chain seq x y z
N MET A 1 18.50 5.71 -1.49
CA MET A 1 17.54 6.64 -2.13
C MET A 1 16.69 7.26 -1.03
N ALA A 2 15.71 8.12 -1.33
CA ALA A 2 14.73 8.46 -0.32
C ALA A 2 13.81 7.25 -0.10
N ILE A 3 13.57 6.85 1.16
CA ILE A 3 12.50 5.89 1.48
C ILE A 3 11.23 6.45 0.81
N PRO A 4 10.42 5.65 0.09
CA PRO A 4 9.23 6.15 -0.57
C PRO A 4 8.18 6.56 0.45
N ARG A 5 7.38 7.58 0.14
CA ARG A 5 6.20 8.01 0.92
C ARG A 5 5.09 6.97 0.77
N TYR A 6 4.10 7.03 1.66
CA TYR A 6 3.02 6.05 1.68
C TYR A 6 2.19 6.04 0.37
N ASN A 7 1.97 7.22 -0.23
CA ASN A 7 1.18 7.37 -1.45
C ASN A 7 1.92 6.88 -2.71
N GLU A 8 3.26 6.95 -2.70
CA GLU A 8 4.11 6.43 -3.77
C GLU A 8 4.08 4.88 -3.83
N MET A 9 3.64 4.21 -2.76
CA MET A 9 3.54 2.75 -2.70
C MET A 9 2.20 2.18 -3.22
N TYR A 10 1.18 3.02 -3.48
CA TYR A 10 -0.18 2.53 -3.75
C TYR A 10 -0.25 1.55 -4.93
N ARG A 11 0.37 1.92 -6.06
CA ARG A 11 0.40 1.08 -7.26
C ARG A 11 1.07 -0.26 -6.98
N ASN A 12 2.28 -0.25 -6.44
CA ASN A 12 3.03 -1.48 -6.15
C ASN A 12 2.29 -2.38 -5.16
N PHE A 13 1.61 -1.79 -4.17
CA PHE A 13 0.80 -2.55 -3.22
C PHE A 13 -0.37 -3.26 -3.91
N LEU A 14 -1.12 -2.56 -4.77
CA LEU A 14 -2.25 -3.15 -5.50
C LEU A 14 -1.77 -4.20 -6.52
N GLU A 15 -0.66 -3.95 -7.22
CA GLU A 15 -0.05 -4.91 -8.15
C GLU A 15 0.33 -6.24 -7.49
N CYS A 16 0.77 -6.21 -6.22
CA CYS A 16 1.05 -7.43 -5.45
C CYS A 16 -0.21 -8.29 -5.21
N LEU A 17 -1.40 -7.69 -5.27
CA LEU A 17 -2.67 -8.36 -4.98
C LEU A 17 -3.50 -8.64 -6.25
N LYS A 18 -2.96 -8.33 -7.44
CA LYS A 18 -3.73 -8.35 -8.70
C LYS A 18 -4.25 -9.72 -9.12
N ASP A 19 -3.74 -10.80 -8.53
CA ASP A 19 -4.21 -12.16 -8.75
C ASP A 19 -5.54 -12.47 -8.03
N GLY A 20 -6.05 -11.53 -7.23
CA GLY A 20 -7.28 -11.68 -6.46
C GLY A 20 -7.17 -12.66 -5.29
N GLN A 21 -5.97 -13.16 -4.98
CA GLN A 21 -5.77 -14.13 -3.91
C GLN A 21 -5.44 -13.44 -2.57
N PRO A 22 -5.62 -14.13 -1.43
CA PRO A 22 -5.17 -13.64 -0.14
C PRO A 22 -3.64 -13.70 0.00
N HIS A 23 -3.02 -12.54 0.24
CA HIS A 23 -1.57 -12.42 0.48
C HIS A 23 -1.28 -11.99 1.90
N LYS A 24 -0.20 -12.51 2.49
CA LYS A 24 0.21 -12.11 3.84
C LYS A 24 0.91 -10.76 3.80
N SER A 25 0.74 -9.98 4.86
CA SER A 25 1.34 -8.65 5.00
C SER A 25 2.85 -8.67 4.86
N LYS A 26 3.53 -9.75 5.27
CA LYS A 26 4.98 -9.88 5.12
C LYS A 26 5.39 -10.01 3.65
N GLU A 27 4.67 -10.83 2.89
CA GLU A 27 4.90 -11.07 1.46
C GLU A 27 4.69 -9.77 0.67
N VAL A 28 3.57 -9.08 0.90
CA VAL A 28 3.27 -7.80 0.25
C VAL A 28 4.32 -6.74 0.61
N ARG A 29 4.73 -6.66 1.88
CA ARG A 29 5.77 -5.73 2.35
C ARG A 29 7.10 -5.97 1.63
N GLU A 30 7.53 -7.22 1.51
CA GLU A 30 8.80 -7.58 0.85
C GLU A 30 8.74 -7.32 -0.65
N ALA A 31 7.61 -7.65 -1.29
CA ALA A 31 7.41 -7.40 -2.71
C ALA A 31 7.39 -5.89 -3.04
N VAL A 32 6.70 -5.07 -2.24
CA VAL A 32 6.69 -3.61 -2.42
C VAL A 32 8.07 -3.02 -2.20
N ALA A 33 8.81 -3.47 -1.18
CA ALA A 33 10.17 -3.02 -0.93
C ALA A 33 11.09 -3.35 -2.12
N ALA A 34 11.02 -4.57 -2.64
CA ALA A 34 11.80 -4.98 -3.81
C ALA A 34 11.44 -4.16 -5.06
N ALA A 35 10.15 -3.98 -5.34
CA ALA A 35 9.69 -3.23 -6.51
C ALA A 35 10.06 -1.74 -6.46
N MET A 36 10.22 -1.18 -5.26
CA MET A 36 10.62 0.21 -5.03
C MET A 36 12.12 0.36 -4.72
N SER A 37 12.91 -0.72 -4.84
CA SER A 37 14.35 -0.76 -4.53
C SER A 37 14.71 -0.25 -3.13
N VAL A 38 13.87 -0.52 -2.13
CA VAL A 38 14.11 -0.16 -0.73
C VAL A 38 15.04 -1.19 -0.09
N THR A 39 16.25 -0.76 0.24
CA THR A 39 17.29 -1.62 0.83
C THR A 39 16.91 -2.09 2.25
N GLU A 40 17.54 -3.16 2.72
CA GLU A 40 17.32 -3.63 4.10
C GLU A 40 17.66 -2.57 5.15
N GLU A 41 18.72 -1.79 4.92
CA GLU A 41 19.14 -0.71 5.82
C GLU A 41 18.08 0.40 5.86
N GLU A 42 17.49 0.75 4.72
CA GLU A 42 16.37 1.68 4.64
C GLU A 42 15.11 1.13 5.32
N GLN A 43 14.84 -0.17 5.22
CA GLN A 43 13.75 -0.82 5.94
C GLN A 43 13.95 -0.81 7.45
N LYS A 44 15.19 -0.90 7.94
CA LYS A 44 15.52 -0.85 9.39
C LYS A 44 15.63 0.58 9.93
N ARG A 45 15.71 1.59 9.06
CA ARG A 45 15.86 3.00 9.47
C ARG A 45 14.65 3.46 10.28
N LEU A 46 14.89 3.86 11.52
CA LEU A 46 13.86 4.29 12.45
C LEU A 46 13.37 5.72 12.16
N LEU A 47 12.12 5.99 12.56
CA LEU A 47 11.61 7.35 12.72
C LEU A 47 12.42 8.12 13.78
N PRO A 48 12.37 9.47 13.80
CA PRO A 48 13.03 10.28 14.84
C PRO A 48 12.62 9.90 16.27
N SER A 49 11.43 9.33 16.44
CA SER A 49 10.94 8.82 17.73
C SER A 49 11.65 7.54 18.22
N GLY A 50 12.41 6.86 17.36
CA GLY A 50 13.16 5.64 17.68
C GLY A 50 12.33 4.37 17.87
N LYS A 51 11.00 4.42 17.71
CA LYS A 51 10.10 3.30 18.06
C LYS A 51 9.69 2.41 16.89
N GLN A 52 9.69 2.94 15.68
CA GLN A 52 9.21 2.23 14.49
C GLN A 52 10.13 2.50 13.31
N ALA A 53 10.32 1.49 12.48
CA ALA A 53 10.91 1.66 11.16
C ALA A 53 10.06 2.60 10.32
N MET A 54 10.71 3.55 9.65
CA MET A 54 10.06 4.53 8.80
C MET A 54 9.33 3.87 7.63
N TYR A 55 9.93 2.83 7.05
CA TYR A 55 9.31 2.06 5.97
C TYR A 55 8.03 1.35 6.43
N ASP A 56 8.08 0.63 7.57
CA ASP A 56 6.91 -0.08 8.11
C ASP A 56 5.76 0.87 8.45
N ASN A 57 6.09 2.06 9.00
CA ASN A 57 5.10 3.10 9.25
C ASN A 57 4.40 3.54 7.97
N ARG A 58 5.17 3.80 6.90
CA ARG A 58 4.63 4.25 5.61
C ARG A 58 3.84 3.15 4.91
N PHE A 59 4.32 1.92 4.92
CA PHE A 59 3.59 0.74 4.44
C PHE A 59 2.25 0.57 5.17
N GLY A 60 2.23 0.79 6.49
CA GLY A 60 1.01 0.79 7.30
C GLY A 60 -0.01 1.86 6.87
N TRP A 61 0.45 3.07 6.54
CA TRP A 61 -0.39 4.13 5.99
C TRP A 61 -0.91 3.82 4.60
N THR A 62 -0.06 3.28 3.71
CA THR A 62 -0.45 2.83 2.37
C THR A 62 -1.65 1.89 2.44
N ARG A 63 -1.52 0.83 3.25
CA ARG A 63 -2.60 -0.13 3.50
C ARG A 63 -3.86 0.55 4.05
N THR A 64 -3.70 1.47 5.00
CA THR A 64 -4.82 2.14 5.66
C THR A 64 -5.65 2.96 4.67
N TYR A 65 -4.99 3.71 3.78
CA TYR A 65 -5.68 4.57 2.82
C TYR A 65 -6.31 3.77 1.67
N LEU A 66 -5.63 2.74 1.16
CA LEU A 66 -6.22 1.83 0.19
C LEU A 66 -7.45 1.09 0.74
N LYS A 67 -7.42 0.67 2.02
CA LYS A 67 -8.57 0.05 2.69
C LYS A 67 -9.72 1.05 2.85
N LYS A 68 -9.43 2.28 3.26
CA LYS A 68 -10.42 3.36 3.39
C LYS A 68 -11.07 3.69 2.05
N ALA A 69 -10.30 3.70 0.96
CA ALA A 69 -10.82 3.84 -0.40
C ALA A 69 -11.59 2.62 -0.92
N GLY A 70 -11.67 1.53 -0.15
CA GLY A 70 -12.36 0.31 -0.57
C GLY A 70 -11.65 -0.49 -1.67
N LEU A 71 -10.37 -0.24 -1.89
CA LEU A 71 -9.55 -0.89 -2.94
C LEU A 71 -8.92 -2.20 -2.47
N LEU A 72 -8.85 -2.41 -1.16
CA LEU A 72 -8.44 -3.67 -0.57
C LEU A 72 -9.31 -4.03 0.62
N GLU A 73 -9.39 -5.32 0.89
CA GLU A 73 -9.99 -5.89 2.09
C GLU A 73 -8.94 -6.63 2.93
N SER A 74 -9.29 -6.93 4.18
CA SER A 74 -8.44 -7.69 5.09
C SER A 74 -9.28 -8.78 5.75
N PRO A 75 -9.40 -9.97 5.10
CA PRO A 75 -10.28 -11.04 5.58
C PRO A 75 -9.85 -11.61 6.93
N SER A 76 -8.55 -11.50 7.26
CA SER A 76 -8.01 -11.85 8.57
C SER A 76 -6.81 -10.96 8.91
N ARG A 77 -6.37 -11.01 10.17
CA ARG A 77 -5.27 -10.15 10.64
C ARG A 77 -4.00 -10.39 9.81
N GLY A 78 -3.54 -9.34 9.16
CA GLY A 78 -2.31 -9.38 8.38
C GLY A 78 -2.43 -10.11 7.05
N VAL A 79 -3.65 -10.31 6.54
CA VAL A 79 -3.91 -10.82 5.20
C VAL A 79 -4.67 -9.77 4.41
N PHE A 80 -4.32 -9.59 3.13
CA PHE A 80 -4.91 -8.60 2.22
C PHE A 80 -5.38 -9.27 0.92
N VAL A 81 -6.48 -8.76 0.37
CA VAL A 81 -7.04 -9.16 -0.92
C VAL A 81 -7.48 -7.89 -1.64
N ILE A 82 -7.23 -7.79 -2.95
CA ILE A 82 -7.73 -6.67 -3.77
C ILE A 82 -9.25 -6.81 -3.95
N THR A 83 -9.97 -5.69 -3.92
CA THR A 83 -11.41 -5.70 -4.24
C THR A 83 -11.64 -5.58 -5.74
N THR A 84 -12.88 -5.75 -6.18
CA THR A 84 -13.28 -5.43 -7.56
C THR A 84 -12.91 -3.99 -7.94
N GLU A 85 -13.14 -3.03 -7.05
CA GLU A 85 -12.76 -1.62 -7.28
C GLU A 85 -11.24 -1.43 -7.39
N GLY A 86 -10.46 -2.13 -6.56
CA GLY A 86 -9.00 -2.12 -6.67
C GLY A 86 -8.51 -2.68 -8.01
N SER A 87 -9.10 -3.78 -8.46
CA SER A 87 -8.80 -4.38 -9.77
C SER A 87 -9.20 -3.47 -10.94
N ASN A 88 -10.38 -2.83 -10.85
CA ASN A 88 -10.84 -1.86 -11.84
C ASN A 88 -9.87 -0.67 -11.95
N LEU A 89 -9.42 -0.13 -10.81
CA LEU A 89 -8.44 0.94 -10.79
C LEU A 89 -7.12 0.55 -11.45
N LEU A 90 -6.61 -0.66 -11.22
CA LEU A 90 -5.42 -1.15 -11.90
C LEU A 90 -5.65 -1.29 -13.41
N ALA A 91 -6.82 -1.77 -13.82
CA ALA A 91 -7.18 -1.94 -15.22
C ALA A 91 -7.35 -0.61 -15.97
N GLU A 92 -7.86 0.44 -15.30
CA GLU A 92 -7.86 1.82 -15.82
C GLU A 92 -6.44 2.35 -16.09
N ASN A 93 -5.44 1.76 -15.44
CA ASN A 93 -4.03 2.08 -15.56
C ASN A 93 -3.72 3.59 -15.52
N PRO A 94 -4.17 4.32 -14.47
CA PRO A 94 -3.90 5.75 -14.36
C PRO A 94 -2.41 6.02 -14.21
N ALA A 95 -1.89 7.10 -14.79
CA ALA A 95 -0.46 7.41 -14.72
C ALA A 95 0.08 7.48 -13.27
N VAL A 96 -0.74 7.96 -12.33
CA VAL A 96 -0.42 8.07 -10.91
C VAL A 96 -1.60 7.59 -10.08
N ILE A 97 -1.32 6.83 -9.01
CA ILE A 97 -2.27 6.52 -7.94
C ILE A 97 -1.78 7.29 -6.71
N ASN A 98 -2.49 8.34 -6.31
CA ASN A 98 -2.18 9.21 -5.18
C ASN A 98 -3.46 9.53 -4.39
N ASP A 99 -3.34 10.33 -3.34
CA ASP A 99 -4.47 10.67 -2.47
C ASP A 99 -5.59 11.40 -3.22
N ASP A 100 -5.25 12.30 -4.17
CA ASP A 100 -6.24 13.00 -5.01
C ASP A 100 -7.09 12.02 -5.82
N LEU A 101 -6.45 10.99 -6.38
CA LEU A 101 -7.17 9.93 -7.08
C LEU A 101 -8.01 9.09 -6.12
N LEU A 102 -7.52 8.82 -4.89
CA LEU A 102 -8.31 8.09 -3.89
C LEU A 102 -9.54 8.88 -3.40
N MET A 103 -9.55 10.22 -3.47
CA MET A 103 -10.72 11.04 -3.11
C MET A 103 -11.95 10.78 -3.99
N ARG A 104 -11.80 10.15 -5.16
CA ARG A 104 -12.94 9.76 -6.00
C ARG A 104 -13.80 8.66 -5.36
N TYR A 105 -13.27 7.92 -4.40
CA TYR A 105 -14.00 6.86 -3.72
C TYR A 105 -14.75 7.44 -2.52
N GLU A 106 -16.06 7.30 -2.51
CA GLU A 106 -16.96 7.84 -1.46
C GLU A 106 -16.53 7.42 -0.04
N LYS A 107 -16.02 6.19 0.12
CA LYS A 107 -15.53 5.69 1.41
C LYS A 107 -14.27 6.41 1.92
N PHE A 108 -13.49 7.03 1.02
CA PHE A 108 -12.30 7.80 1.35
C PHE A 108 -12.61 9.26 1.67
N SER A 109 -13.63 9.86 1.04
CA SER A 109 -13.99 11.27 1.19
C SER A 109 -14.71 11.61 2.50
N LEU A 110 -15.08 10.61 3.31
CA LEU A 110 -15.75 10.76 4.61
C LEU A 110 -14.77 10.93 5.80
N ILE A 111 -13.51 11.31 5.55
CA ILE A 111 -12.39 11.26 6.51
C ILE A 111 -11.57 12.53 6.41
#